data_AF-A0A7F8QS37-F1
#
_entry.id   AF-A0A7F8QS37-F1
#
_cell.length_a   1.000
_cell.length_b   1.000
_cell.length_c   1.000
_cell.angle_alpha   90.00
_cell.angle_beta   90.00
_cell.angle_gamma   90.00
#
_symmetry.space_group_name_H-M   'P 1'
#
loop_
_entity.id
_entity.type
_entity.pdbx_description
1 polymer ?
#
loop_
_entity_poly.entity_id
_entity_poly.type
_entity_poly.pdbx_seq_one_letter_code
_entity_poly.pdbx_strand_id
1 'polypeptide(L)'
;MAELGEADEAELQRLVAAEQQKAQFTAQVRGQAPRGRDRRVHHFMELCWDKCVEKPGNRLDSRTENCLSSCVDRFIDTTLAITSRFAQIVQKGGQ
;
A
#
# COMPACT_ATOMS: atom_id res chain seq x y z
N MET A 1 11.29 14.88 45.43
CA MET A 1 11.40 13.92 44.33
C MET A 1 10.18 13.03 44.47
N ALA A 2 9.27 13.02 43.48
CA ALA A 2 7.98 12.37 43.63
C ALA A 2 8.16 10.84 43.60
N GLU A 3 7.83 10.17 44.70
CA GLU A 3 7.75 8.71 44.77
C GLU A 3 6.48 8.28 44.04
N LEU A 4 6.61 7.97 42.75
CA LEU A 4 5.56 7.29 42.01
C LEU A 4 5.50 5.86 42.54
N GLY A 5 4.37 5.47 43.13
CA GLY A 5 4.20 4.12 43.67
C GLY A 5 4.38 3.07 42.58
N GLU A 6 4.80 1.86 42.93
CA GLU A 6 5.02 0.75 41.97
C GLU A 6 3.81 0.48 41.04
N ALA A 7 2.58 0.77 41.52
CA ALA A 7 1.36 0.68 40.73
C ALA A 7 1.28 1.76 39.62
N ASP A 8 1.76 2.98 39.90
CA ASP A 8 1.80 4.09 38.95
C ASP A 8 2.86 3.83 37.86
N GLU A 9 4.01 3.26 38.23
CA GLU A 9 5.07 2.91 37.29
C GLU A 9 4.64 1.78 36.33
N ALA A 10 3.90 0.77 36.82
CA ALA A 10 3.34 -0.29 35.99
C ALA A 10 2.25 0.21 35.03
N GLU A 11 1.42 1.17 35.47
CA GLU A 11 0.41 1.80 34.61
C GLU A 11 1.07 2.69 33.56
N LEU A 12 2.09 3.46 33.93
CA LEU A 12 2.87 4.28 33.01
C LEU A 12 3.58 3.42 31.94
N GLN A 13 4.17 2.29 32.32
CA GLN A 13 4.79 1.35 31.38
C GLN A 13 3.77 0.79 30.37
N ARG A 14 2.54 0.49 30.81
CA ARG A 14 1.46 0.04 29.91
C ARG A 14 1.01 1.14 28.96
N LEU A 15 0.88 2.37 29.45
CA LEU A 15 0.51 3.53 28.63
C LEU A 15 1.60 3.87 27.59
N VAL A 16 2.88 3.80 27.97
CA VAL A 16 4.01 3.99 27.05
C VAL A 16 4.03 2.90 25.98
N ALA A 17 3.79 1.63 26.33
CA ALA A 17 3.72 0.55 25.35
C ALA A 17 2.55 0.73 24.35
N ALA A 18 1.38 1.16 24.84
CA ALA A 18 0.22 1.44 24.00
C ALA A 18 0.46 2.63 23.05
N GLU A 19 1.09 3.70 23.55
CA GLU A 19 1.47 4.86 22.73
C GLU A 19 2.58 4.51 21.73
N GLN A 20 3.54 3.65 22.07
CA GLN A 20 4.54 3.13 21.12
C GLN A 20 3.91 2.33 19.98
N GLN A 21 2.95 1.44 20.29
CA GLN A 21 2.24 0.67 19.26
C GLN A 21 1.44 1.58 18.32
N LYS A 22 0.76 2.59 18.88
CA LYS A 22 0.02 3.60 18.11
C LYS A 22 0.95 4.49 17.28
N ALA A 23 2.14 4.84 17.80
CA ALA A 23 3.14 5.59 17.08
C ALA A 23 3.73 4.79 15.90
N GLN A 24 3.99 3.49 16.07
CA GLN A 24 4.44 2.60 14.99
C GLN A 24 3.39 2.46 13.89
N PHE A 25 2.13 2.26 14.27
CA PHE A 25 1.02 2.19 13.31
C PHE A 25 0.83 3.54 12.60
N THR A 26 0.89 4.65 13.34
CA THR A 26 0.81 6.00 12.78
C THR A 26 2.00 6.27 11.85
N ALA A 27 3.21 5.80 12.15
CA ALA A 27 4.37 5.93 11.27
C ALA A 27 4.23 5.08 10.00
N GLN A 28 3.60 3.90 10.07
CA GLN A 28 3.28 3.08 8.89
C GLN A 28 2.18 3.70 8.02
N VAL A 29 1.21 4.39 8.63
CA VAL A 29 0.13 5.09 7.93
C VAL A 29 0.59 6.45 7.39
N ARG A 30 1.47 7.16 8.12
CA ARG A 30 1.91 8.53 7.85
C ARG A 30 3.25 8.61 7.11
N GLY A 31 3.99 7.50 7.03
CA GLY A 31 5.24 7.37 6.30
C GLY A 31 5.03 7.01 4.83
N GLN A 32 4.98 8.05 3.97
CA GLN A 32 5.21 8.05 2.51
C GLN A 32 3.99 7.97 1.56
N ALA A 33 3.36 9.12 1.32
CA ALA A 33 2.61 9.37 0.08
C ALA A 33 3.20 10.58 -0.67
N PRO A 34 4.48 10.48 -1.11
CA PRO A 34 4.73 10.61 -2.55
C PRO A 34 5.49 9.42 -3.17
N ARG A 35 6.13 8.54 -2.38
CA ARG A 35 6.93 7.40 -2.91
C ARG A 35 6.12 6.21 -3.43
N GLY A 36 4.83 6.15 -3.09
CA GLY A 36 3.92 5.12 -3.63
C GLY A 36 3.47 5.40 -5.07
N ARG A 37 3.51 6.66 -5.53
CA ARG A 37 3.10 7.00 -6.90
C ARG A 37 4.22 6.68 -7.88
N ASP A 38 5.42 7.16 -7.58
CA ASP A 38 6.62 6.95 -8.40
C ASP A 38 6.96 5.46 -8.57
N ARG A 39 6.96 4.68 -7.47
CA ARG A 39 7.17 3.23 -7.53
C ARG A 39 6.12 2.50 -8.37
N ARG A 40 4.85 2.95 -8.32
CA ARG A 40 3.78 2.34 -9.13
C ARG A 40 3.92 2.69 -10.60
N VAL A 41 4.34 3.91 -10.92
CA VAL A 41 4.61 4.32 -12.30
C VAL A 41 5.70 3.46 -12.90
N HIS A 42 6.85 3.32 -12.22
CA HIS A 42 7.94 2.45 -12.68
C HIS A 42 7.50 0.99 -12.86
N HIS A 43 6.74 0.45 -11.90
CA HIS A 43 6.21 -0.91 -12.00
C HIS A 43 5.27 -1.10 -13.20
N PHE A 44 4.35 -0.16 -13.45
CA PHE A 44 3.45 -0.22 -14.59
C PHE A 44 4.19 -0.04 -15.91
N MET A 45 5.23 0.80 -15.92
CA MET A 45 6.09 0.97 -17.09
C MET A 45 6.71 -0.37 -17.47
N GLU A 46 7.36 -1.07 -16.55
CA GLU A 46 7.97 -2.39 -16.83
C GLU A 46 6.92 -3.43 -17.24
N LEU A 47 5.87 -3.60 -16.42
CA LEU A 47 4.87 -4.64 -16.63
C LEU A 47 4.08 -4.45 -17.92
N CYS A 48 3.58 -3.24 -18.18
CA CYS A 48 2.76 -2.99 -19.36
C CYS A 48 3.60 -2.85 -20.63
N TRP A 49 4.87 -2.43 -20.51
CA TRP A 49 5.79 -2.43 -21.64
C TRP A 49 6.02 -3.84 -22.17
N ASP A 50 6.38 -4.79 -21.29
CA ASP A 50 6.60 -6.19 -21.66
C ASP A 50 5.35 -6.87 -22.25
N LYS A 51 4.15 -6.39 -21.88
CA LYS A 51 2.88 -6.95 -22.35
C LYS A 51 2.38 -6.35 -23.65
N CYS A 52 2.62 -5.06 -23.89
CA CYS A 52 1.98 -4.33 -24.97
C CYS A 52 2.93 -3.90 -26.08
N VAL A 53 4.24 -3.81 -25.83
CA VAL A 53 5.21 -3.27 -26.80
C VAL A 53 6.08 -4.40 -27.37
N GLU A 54 5.66 -4.97 -28.50
CA GLU A 54 6.43 -6.02 -29.19
C GLU A 54 7.63 -5.47 -29.98
N LYS A 55 7.43 -4.35 -30.69
CA LYS A 55 8.46 -3.73 -31.53
C LYS A 55 8.56 -2.23 -31.23
N PRO A 56 9.66 -1.76 -30.64
CA PRO A 56 9.84 -0.34 -30.38
C PRO A 56 10.00 0.41 -31.72
N GLY A 57 9.07 1.33 -31.98
CA GLY A 57 9.09 2.23 -33.12
C GLY A 57 9.38 3.68 -32.70
N ASN A 58 9.43 4.56 -33.68
CA ASN A 58 9.52 6.01 -33.48
C ASN A 58 8.21 6.64 -32.97
N ARG A 59 7.09 5.90 -33.05
CA ARG A 59 5.78 6.27 -32.49
C ARG A 59 5.07 5.01 -32.01
N LEU A 60 4.23 5.16 -30.99
CA LEU A 60 3.27 4.12 -30.62
C LEU A 60 2.13 4.14 -31.63
N ASP A 61 1.75 2.97 -32.12
CA ASP A 61 0.52 2.84 -32.91
C ASP A 61 -0.71 2.77 -31.98
N SER A 62 -1.89 3.04 -32.53
CA SER A 62 -3.14 3.10 -31.75
C SER A 62 -3.45 1.80 -30.99
N ARG A 63 -3.05 0.63 -31.50
CA ARG A 63 -3.27 -0.64 -30.78
C ARG A 63 -2.39 -0.69 -29.54
N THR A 64 -1.12 -0.29 -29.67
CA THR A 64 -0.17 -0.25 -28.55
C THR A 64 -0.62 0.77 -27.49
N GLU A 65 -1.06 1.96 -27.89
CA GLU A 65 -1.60 2.97 -26.95
C GLU A 65 -2.82 2.45 -26.17
N ASN A 66 -3.78 1.86 -26.88
CA ASN A 66 -4.98 1.28 -26.24
C ASN A 66 -4.65 0.11 -25.31
N CYS A 67 -3.67 -0.72 -25.69
CA CYS A 67 -3.19 -1.82 -24.84
C CYS A 67 -2.60 -1.28 -23.54
N LEU A 68 -1.75 -0.25 -23.61
CA LEU A 68 -1.11 0.35 -22.43
C LEU A 68 -2.14 0.94 -21.47
N SER A 69 -3.13 1.70 -21.97
CA SER A 69 -4.22 2.23 -21.13
C SER A 69 -5.00 1.09 -20.46
N SER A 70 -5.40 0.09 -21.24
CA SER A 70 -6.18 -1.04 -20.73
C SER A 70 -5.38 -1.86 -19.71
N CYS A 71 -4.07 -2.03 -19.92
CA CYS A 71 -3.18 -2.77 -19.01
C CYS A 71 -3.17 -2.15 -17.61
N VAL A 72 -3.00 -0.83 -17.53
CA VAL A 72 -2.98 -0.10 -16.26
C VAL A 72 -4.35 -0.19 -15.57
N ASP A 73 -5.43 0.08 -16.30
CA ASP A 73 -6.80 0.03 -15.76
C ASP A 73 -7.12 -1.38 -15.21
N ARG A 74 -6.84 -2.43 -15.98
CA ARG A 74 -7.04 -3.82 -15.56
C ARG A 74 -6.23 -4.19 -14.33
N PHE A 75 -4.98 -3.74 -14.23
CA PHE A 75 -4.16 -4.02 -13.05
C PHE A 75 -4.76 -3.38 -11.80
N ILE A 76 -5.16 -2.10 -11.89
CA ILE A 76 -5.74 -1.35 -10.76
C ILE A 76 -7.06 -2.01 -10.34
N ASP A 77 -7.98 -2.24 -11.29
CA ASP A 77 -9.29 -2.85 -11.03
C ASP A 77 -9.15 -4.20 -10.33
N THR A 78 -8.28 -5.06 -10.86
CA THR A 78 -8.07 -6.42 -10.34
C THR A 78 -7.44 -6.39 -8.95
N THR A 79 -6.44 -5.53 -8.75
CA THR A 79 -5.77 -5.38 -7.45
C THR A 79 -6.75 -4.90 -6.37
N LEU A 80 -7.61 -3.93 -6.71
CA LEU A 80 -8.65 -3.44 -5.80
C LEU A 80 -9.68 -4.53 -5.49
N ALA A 81 -10.16 -5.24 -6.51
CA ALA A 81 -11.11 -6.33 -6.33
C ALA A 81 -10.57 -7.42 -5.40
N ILE A 82 -9.33 -7.87 -5.63
CA ILE A 82 -8.66 -8.87 -4.79
C ILE A 82 -8.51 -8.36 -3.36
N THR A 83 -7.97 -7.15 -3.20
CA THR A 83 -7.73 -6.55 -1.87
C THR A 83 -9.04 -6.40 -1.08
N SER A 84 -10.11 -5.93 -1.72
CA SER A 84 -11.43 -5.82 -1.10
C SER A 84 -11.99 -7.17 -0.67
N ARG A 85 -11.84 -8.22 -1.48
CA ARG A 85 -12.30 -9.57 -1.11
C ARG A 85 -11.51 -10.13 0.08
N PHE A 86 -10.19 -9.98 0.09
CA PHE A 86 -9.37 -10.39 1.23
C PHE A 86 -9.75 -9.64 2.51
N ALA A 87 -9.95 -8.32 2.44
CA ALA A 87 -10.38 -7.53 3.59
C ALA A 87 -11.73 -8.03 4.15
N GLN A 88 -12.69 -8.37 3.30
CA GLN A 88 -13.98 -8.93 3.71
C GLN A 88 -13.84 -10.31 4.38
N ILE A 89 -12.95 -11.18 3.87
CA ILE A 89 -12.70 -12.50 4.45
C ILE A 89 -12.08 -12.36 5.83
N VAL A 90 -11.06 -11.51 5.99
CA VAL A 90 -10.37 -11.29 7.27
C VAL A 90 -11.33 -10.74 8.33
N GLN A 91 -12.21 -9.81 7.97
CA GLN A 91 -13.21 -9.26 8.90
C GLN A 91 -14.23 -10.31 9.37
N LYS A 92 -14.61 -11.25 8.49
CA LYS A 92 -15.57 -12.32 8.82
C LYS A 92 -14.96 -13.51 9.54
N GLY A 93 -13.67 -13.80 9.31
CA GLY A 93 -12.96 -14.91 9.94
C GLY A 93 -12.45 -14.63 11.36
N GLY A 94 -12.63 -13.40 11.87
CA GLY A 94 -12.31 -13.00 13.24
C GLY A 94 -13.49 -13.03 14.22
N GLN A 95 -14.64 -13.60 13.82
CA GLN A 95 -15.81 -13.88 14.68
C GLN A 95 -15.89 -15.36 15.02
#